data_AF-A0A3Q2X9F5-F1
#
_entry.id   AF-A0A3Q2X9F5-F1
#
_cell.length_a   1.000
_cell.length_b   1.000
_cell.length_c   1.000
_cell.angle_alpha   90.00
_cell.angle_beta   90.00
_cell.angle_gamma   90.00
#
_symmetry.space_group_name_H-M   'P 1'
#
loop_
_entity.id
_entity.type
_entity.pdbx_description
1 polymer ?
#
loop_
_entity_poly.entity_id
_entity_poly.type
_entity_poly.pdbx_seq_one_letter_code
_entity_poly.pdbx_strand_id
1 'polypeptide(L)'
;MRTEAALRMELSALLHDLHLSSSSSSEEQSPSSPPPITELLSQLRVKLIGSCPKSHSLIAEIKQLFQYAGSDWLFSPASQDSRWAELEAAYVSLISALIGCAALPLCEDDCSPLSAAAYQSIPTQAAAVCAALTALLTTLGDRRKGGEARERTTSLLLAVAPPTCVFAVTHFQDQVWTSSASRAAAQGLLETLLSAGGWRDSAHLLTGDTEGSRGILGGVLDILQPQLTKDSWQRCEAVKLVFAWSLLQVTRPGLSPHLSRLLPPSLLFSDHHRLENCMLGVRCLHHIVLNTPPAELHQFNRAEVLYEALFKHLYRTEAAVIQLVLSCLLDLLVVLEKPPSSSTSSRRKPCRHDDVLRLMLIHMEAENKVVLRRVYAAALPAYIDRWV
;
A
#
# COMPACT_ATOMS: atom_id res chain seq x y z
N MET A 1 -1.64 -1.52 -39.76
CA MET A 1 -1.41 -2.93 -39.37
C MET A 1 0.05 -3.24 -39.63
N ARG A 2 0.86 -3.40 -38.58
CA ARG A 2 2.25 -3.85 -38.73
C ARG A 2 2.24 -5.37 -38.93
N THR A 3 3.06 -5.88 -39.85
CA THR A 3 3.14 -7.30 -40.19
C THR A 3 3.83 -8.10 -39.08
N GLU A 4 3.36 -9.32 -38.78
CA GLU A 4 3.91 -10.22 -37.75
C GLU A 4 5.43 -10.44 -37.89
N ALA A 5 5.94 -10.46 -39.12
CA ALA A 5 7.37 -10.55 -39.41
C ALA A 5 8.19 -9.37 -38.86
N ALA A 6 7.63 -8.16 -38.85
CA ALA A 6 8.29 -6.96 -38.32
C ALA A 6 8.42 -7.02 -36.79
N LEU A 7 7.38 -7.53 -36.10
CA LEU A 7 7.38 -7.72 -34.65
C LEU A 7 8.39 -8.80 -34.22
N ARG A 8 8.54 -9.88 -35.00
CA ARG A 8 9.57 -10.90 -34.76
C ARG A 8 10.98 -10.34 -34.93
N MET A 9 11.21 -9.51 -35.95
CA MET A 9 12.51 -8.85 -36.14
C MET A 9 12.83 -7.87 -35.01
N GLU A 10 11.87 -7.05 -34.58
CA GLU A 10 12.06 -6.14 -33.42
C GLU A 10 12.35 -6.89 -32.12
N LEU A 11 11.65 -8.00 -31.85
CA LEU A 11 11.93 -8.86 -30.69
C LEU A 11 13.33 -9.49 -30.76
N SER A 12 13.74 -9.97 -31.94
CA SER A 12 15.06 -10.56 -32.13
C SER A 12 16.19 -9.54 -31.96
N ALA A 13 16.00 -8.29 -32.42
CA ALA A 13 16.93 -7.19 -32.21
C ALA A 13 17.00 -6.82 -30.72
N LEU A 14 15.87 -6.71 -30.03
CA LEU A 14 15.81 -6.46 -28.58
C LEU A 14 16.55 -7.53 -27.75
N LEU A 15 16.36 -8.80 -28.08
CA LEU A 15 17.06 -9.90 -27.40
C LEU A 15 18.58 -9.91 -27.68
N HIS A 16 18.98 -9.43 -28.87
CA HIS A 16 20.38 -9.29 -29.25
C HIS A 16 21.04 -8.07 -28.57
N ASP A 17 20.35 -6.93 -28.51
CA ASP A 17 20.78 -5.72 -27.80
C ASP A 17 20.87 -5.95 -26.28
N LEU A 18 20.01 -6.81 -25.75
CA LEU A 18 20.14 -7.30 -24.39
C LEU A 18 21.35 -8.24 -24.20
N HIS A 19 22.21 -8.49 -25.20
CA HIS A 19 23.38 -9.38 -25.15
C HIS A 19 23.07 -10.79 -24.59
N LEU A 20 21.90 -11.35 -24.92
CA LEU A 20 21.43 -12.65 -24.36
C LEU A 20 21.63 -13.83 -25.32
N SER A 21 22.26 -13.58 -26.48
CA SER A 21 22.70 -14.63 -27.40
C SER A 21 24.01 -15.23 -26.89
N SER A 22 23.90 -16.28 -26.07
CA SER A 22 24.91 -17.31 -25.76
C SER A 22 26.39 -16.94 -25.90
N SER A 23 27.06 -16.78 -24.76
CA SER A 23 28.48 -17.13 -24.62
C SER A 23 28.64 -18.66 -24.65
N SER A 24 28.40 -19.28 -25.80
CA SER A 24 28.86 -20.64 -26.06
C SER A 24 29.55 -20.63 -27.41
N SER A 25 30.84 -20.92 -27.36
CA SER A 25 31.76 -21.13 -28.46
C SER A 25 31.12 -21.80 -29.68
N SER A 26 31.37 -21.17 -30.83
CA SER A 26 31.53 -21.78 -32.16
C SER A 26 30.38 -22.59 -32.76
N GLU A 27 30.13 -22.28 -34.03
CA GLU A 27 29.37 -23.01 -35.04
C GLU A 27 27.90 -22.61 -35.28
N GLU A 28 27.70 -22.26 -36.56
CA GLU A 28 26.49 -21.86 -37.26
C GLU A 28 25.30 -22.79 -36.96
N GLN A 29 24.35 -22.33 -36.14
CA GLN A 29 22.99 -22.88 -36.13
C GLN A 29 21.96 -21.75 -36.05
N SER A 30 21.03 -21.78 -37.00
CA SER A 30 19.85 -20.92 -37.16
C SER A 30 19.14 -20.64 -35.83
N PRO A 31 18.56 -19.44 -35.59
CA PRO A 31 17.95 -19.09 -34.31
C PRO A 31 16.55 -19.72 -34.20
N SER A 32 16.46 -21.03 -34.01
CA SER A 32 15.20 -21.72 -33.81
C SER A 32 14.87 -21.80 -32.32
N SER A 33 13.94 -20.94 -31.90
CA SER A 33 13.29 -20.78 -30.59
C SER A 33 13.93 -19.76 -29.62
N PRO A 34 13.13 -18.81 -29.08
CA PRO A 34 13.58 -17.89 -28.04
C PRO A 34 13.92 -18.65 -26.75
N PRO A 35 14.85 -18.13 -25.92
CA PRO A 35 15.20 -18.77 -24.65
C PRO A 35 13.98 -18.91 -23.73
N PRO A 36 14.00 -19.85 -22.76
CA PRO A 36 12.92 -19.97 -21.80
C PRO A 36 12.76 -18.65 -21.03
N ILE A 37 11.52 -18.19 -20.92
CA ILE A 37 11.19 -16.88 -20.33
C ILE A 37 11.74 -16.74 -18.90
N THR A 38 11.76 -17.79 -18.10
CA THR A 38 12.30 -17.78 -16.72
C THR A 38 13.78 -17.40 -16.67
N GLU A 39 14.58 -17.88 -17.62
CA GLU A 39 16.01 -17.56 -17.73
C GLU A 39 16.21 -16.09 -18.14
N LEU A 40 15.41 -15.63 -19.11
CA LEU A 40 15.42 -14.23 -19.52
C LEU A 40 15.07 -13.29 -18.35
N LEU A 41 14.01 -13.59 -17.59
CA LEU A 41 13.60 -12.78 -16.44
C LEU A 41 14.70 -12.73 -15.37
N SER A 42 15.40 -13.85 -15.14
CA SER A 42 16.54 -13.92 -14.22
C SER A 42 17.71 -13.05 -14.67
N GLN A 43 18.08 -13.12 -15.96
CA GLN A 43 19.16 -12.32 -16.53
C GLN A 43 18.83 -10.81 -16.50
N LEU A 44 17.58 -10.44 -16.83
CA LEU A 44 17.11 -9.06 -16.72
C LEU A 44 17.16 -8.53 -15.27
N ARG A 45 16.77 -9.37 -14.30
CA ARG A 45 16.89 -9.04 -12.88
C ARG A 45 18.33 -8.74 -12.49
N VAL A 46 19.28 -9.61 -12.86
CA VAL A 46 20.71 -9.41 -12.55
C VAL A 46 21.22 -8.11 -13.16
N LYS A 47 20.86 -7.82 -14.42
CA LYS A 47 21.25 -6.57 -15.09
C LYS A 47 20.65 -5.32 -14.43
N LEU A 48 19.39 -5.36 -14.01
CA LEU A 48 18.76 -4.24 -13.29
C LEU A 48 19.46 -3.95 -11.97
N ILE A 49 19.78 -4.98 -11.19
CA ILE A 49 20.49 -4.83 -9.91
C ILE A 49 21.89 -4.25 -10.13
N GLY A 50 22.61 -4.70 -11.17
CA GLY A 50 23.96 -4.23 -11.48
C GLY A 50 24.04 -2.85 -12.15
N SER A 51 22.96 -2.35 -12.75
CA SER A 51 22.97 -1.11 -13.57
C SER A 51 22.46 0.13 -12.83
N CYS A 52 22.04 0.03 -11.57
CA CYS A 52 21.57 1.19 -10.80
C CYS A 52 22.76 2.14 -10.53
N PRO A 53 22.74 3.44 -10.91
CA PRO A 53 21.57 4.29 -11.21
C PRO A 53 21.24 4.57 -12.71
N LYS A 54 21.90 3.93 -13.68
CA LYS A 54 21.71 4.14 -15.14
C LYS A 54 20.69 3.17 -15.79
N SER A 55 19.67 2.74 -15.06
CA SER A 55 18.73 1.69 -15.52
C SER A 55 17.67 2.16 -16.53
N HIS A 56 17.62 3.44 -16.90
CA HIS A 56 16.51 3.98 -17.70
C HIS A 56 16.39 3.36 -19.11
N SER A 57 17.50 3.09 -19.81
CA SER A 57 17.45 2.41 -21.12
C SER A 57 16.97 0.97 -20.99
N LEU A 58 17.49 0.24 -20.01
CA LEU A 58 17.10 -1.14 -19.73
C LEU A 58 15.61 -1.26 -19.35
N ILE A 59 15.08 -0.32 -18.55
CA ILE A 59 13.65 -0.28 -18.22
C ILE A 59 12.80 -0.03 -19.49
N ALA A 60 13.27 0.81 -20.40
CA ALA A 60 12.60 1.05 -21.68
C ALA A 60 12.61 -0.20 -22.58
N GLU A 61 13.71 -0.93 -22.64
CA GLU A 61 13.82 -2.21 -23.36
C GLU A 61 12.88 -3.27 -22.74
N ILE A 62 12.82 -3.38 -21.42
CA ILE A 62 11.90 -4.29 -20.71
C ILE A 62 10.44 -3.93 -21.00
N LYS A 63 10.11 -2.63 -21.03
CA LYS A 63 8.78 -2.17 -21.45
C LYS A 63 8.47 -2.63 -22.87
N GLN A 64 9.39 -2.44 -23.81
CA GLN A 64 9.19 -2.86 -25.20
C GLN A 64 9.01 -4.39 -25.31
N LEU A 65 9.81 -5.16 -24.55
CA LEU A 65 9.65 -6.61 -24.44
C LEU A 65 8.22 -6.97 -24.01
N PHE A 66 7.70 -6.36 -22.94
CA PHE A 66 6.32 -6.64 -22.50
C PHE A 66 5.25 -6.17 -23.49
N GLN A 67 5.52 -5.16 -24.31
CA GLN A 67 4.56 -4.65 -25.30
C GLN A 67 4.50 -5.52 -26.57
N TYR A 68 5.64 -6.05 -27.00
CA TYR A 68 5.77 -6.69 -28.32
C TYR A 68 5.95 -8.20 -28.27
N ALA A 69 6.36 -8.76 -27.13
CA ALA A 69 6.45 -10.21 -26.99
C ALA A 69 5.06 -10.86 -27.03
N GLY A 70 4.97 -12.01 -27.71
CA GLY A 70 3.73 -12.79 -27.77
C GLY A 70 3.28 -13.20 -26.37
N SER A 71 2.02 -12.93 -26.04
CA SER A 71 1.44 -13.24 -24.73
C SER A 71 1.61 -14.70 -24.37
N ASP A 72 1.56 -15.60 -25.35
CA ASP A 72 1.72 -17.04 -25.15
C ASP A 72 3.10 -17.38 -24.62
N TRP A 73 4.16 -16.85 -25.22
CA TRP A 73 5.53 -17.09 -24.77
C TRP A 73 5.83 -16.43 -23.42
N LEU A 74 5.35 -15.21 -23.17
CA LEU A 74 5.55 -14.52 -21.89
C LEU A 74 5.01 -15.32 -20.70
N PHE A 75 3.84 -15.92 -20.85
CA PHE A 75 3.21 -16.69 -19.77
C PHE A 75 3.04 -18.17 -20.12
N SER A 76 3.99 -18.77 -20.85
CA SER A 76 4.04 -20.23 -21.04
C SER A 76 5.17 -20.80 -20.19
N PRO A 77 4.89 -21.78 -19.31
CA PRO A 77 5.96 -22.54 -18.69
C PRO A 77 6.61 -23.43 -19.75
N ALA A 78 7.90 -23.72 -19.60
CA ALA A 78 8.61 -24.57 -20.55
C ALA A 78 8.14 -26.05 -20.56
N SER A 79 7.31 -26.48 -19.59
CA SER A 79 6.46 -27.70 -19.52
C SER A 79 6.18 -28.08 -18.05
N GLN A 80 4.98 -28.64 -17.75
CA GLN A 80 4.48 -29.13 -16.44
C GLN A 80 4.24 -28.10 -15.31
N ASP A 81 3.34 -28.45 -14.37
CA ASP A 81 2.79 -27.56 -13.33
C ASP A 81 3.83 -27.09 -12.26
N SER A 82 4.90 -27.84 -12.02
CA SER A 82 5.97 -27.44 -11.07
C SER A 82 6.73 -26.17 -11.51
N ARG A 83 6.77 -25.89 -12.81
CA ARG A 83 7.47 -24.73 -13.38
C ARG A 83 6.64 -23.45 -13.35
N TRP A 84 5.36 -23.53 -12.99
CA TRP A 84 4.52 -22.33 -12.89
C TRP A 84 4.88 -21.49 -11.66
N ALA A 85 5.13 -22.14 -10.52
CA ALA A 85 5.63 -21.48 -9.32
C ALA A 85 7.01 -20.81 -9.56
N GLU A 86 7.88 -21.45 -10.35
CA GLU A 86 9.17 -20.87 -10.77
C GLU A 86 8.96 -19.61 -11.63
N LEU A 87 8.00 -19.65 -12.55
CA LEU A 87 7.67 -18.50 -13.39
C LEU A 87 7.10 -17.34 -12.56
N GLU A 88 6.17 -17.62 -11.64
CA GLU A 88 5.63 -16.63 -10.71
C GLU A 88 6.74 -16.01 -9.86
N ALA A 89 7.63 -16.82 -9.29
CA ALA A 89 8.78 -16.33 -8.53
C ALA A 89 9.73 -15.47 -9.38
N ALA A 90 9.97 -15.86 -10.64
CA ALA A 90 10.81 -15.08 -11.56
C ALA A 90 10.19 -13.71 -11.86
N TYR A 91 8.88 -13.64 -12.11
CA TYR A 91 8.17 -12.38 -12.32
C TYR A 91 8.15 -11.50 -11.07
N VAL A 92 7.82 -12.04 -9.90
CA VAL A 92 7.87 -11.32 -8.62
C VAL A 92 9.26 -10.76 -8.37
N SER A 93 10.29 -11.54 -8.68
CA SER A 93 11.67 -11.13 -8.51
C SER A 93 12.10 -10.04 -9.50
N LEU A 94 11.66 -10.10 -10.76
CA LEU A 94 11.93 -9.05 -11.74
C LEU A 94 11.22 -7.75 -11.35
N ILE A 95 9.95 -7.83 -10.95
CA ILE A 95 9.16 -6.67 -10.51
C ILE A 95 9.79 -6.02 -9.28
N SER A 96 10.27 -6.82 -8.33
CA SER A 96 11.02 -6.30 -7.18
C SER A 96 12.29 -5.56 -7.60
N ALA A 97 13.03 -6.06 -8.60
CA ALA A 97 14.21 -5.37 -9.14
C ALA A 97 13.85 -4.08 -9.90
N LEU A 98 12.75 -4.08 -10.68
CA LEU A 98 12.23 -2.88 -11.35
C LEU A 98 11.82 -1.82 -10.32
N ILE A 99 11.06 -2.20 -9.31
CA ILE A 99 10.66 -1.32 -8.20
C ILE A 99 11.91 -0.78 -7.48
N GLY A 100 12.91 -1.63 -7.27
CA GLY A 100 14.22 -1.26 -6.71
C GLY A 100 14.94 -0.13 -7.46
N CYS A 101 14.71 0.02 -8.77
CA CYS A 101 15.29 1.09 -9.57
C CYS A 101 14.72 2.48 -9.26
N ALA A 102 13.57 2.54 -8.58
CA ALA A 102 12.94 3.78 -8.13
C ALA A 102 12.62 3.71 -6.61
N ALA A 103 13.41 2.92 -5.87
CA ALA A 103 13.28 2.81 -4.42
C ALA A 103 13.72 4.11 -3.76
N LEU A 104 13.03 4.48 -2.68
CA LEU A 104 13.38 5.66 -1.92
C LEU A 104 14.66 5.41 -1.10
N PRO A 105 15.56 6.39 -1.00
CA PRO A 105 16.70 6.30 -0.10
C PRO A 105 16.22 6.10 1.35
N LEU A 106 16.91 5.23 2.07
CA LEU A 106 16.68 5.03 3.49
C LEU A 106 17.37 6.14 4.28
N CYS A 107 16.70 6.66 5.30
CA CYS A 107 17.32 7.58 6.24
C CYS A 107 18.20 6.80 7.23
N GLU A 108 19.45 7.24 7.42
CA GLU A 108 20.36 6.64 8.40
C GLU A 108 20.04 7.07 9.83
N ASP A 109 19.47 8.27 10.01
CA ASP A 109 19.12 8.85 11.31
C ASP A 109 17.62 9.14 11.45
N ASP A 110 17.05 8.85 12.62
CA ASP A 110 15.61 9.01 12.93
C ASP A 110 15.11 10.48 12.98
N CYS A 111 16.03 11.44 12.91
CA CYS A 111 15.76 12.83 13.33
C CYS A 111 15.59 13.84 12.18
N SER A 112 16.03 13.53 10.95
CA SER A 112 16.08 14.53 9.86
C SER A 112 15.47 13.99 8.56
N PRO A 113 14.51 14.70 7.93
CA PRO A 113 14.10 14.33 6.58
C PRO A 113 15.28 14.45 5.61
N LEU A 114 15.35 13.55 4.64
CA LEU A 114 16.36 13.63 3.58
C LEU A 114 16.18 14.90 2.76
N SER A 115 17.28 15.44 2.24
CA SER A 115 17.23 16.64 1.39
C SER A 115 16.52 16.35 0.07
N ALA A 116 15.87 17.35 -0.51
CA ALA A 116 15.18 17.19 -1.81
C ALA A 116 16.11 16.68 -2.93
N ALA A 117 17.41 16.98 -2.84
CA ALA A 117 18.42 16.49 -3.77
C ALA A 117 18.55 14.95 -3.78
N ALA A 118 18.30 14.29 -2.64
CA ALA A 118 18.34 12.83 -2.53
C ALA A 118 17.26 12.15 -3.40
N TYR A 119 16.21 12.88 -3.80
CA TYR A 119 15.10 12.35 -4.59
C TYR A 119 15.14 12.77 -6.06
N GLN A 120 16.17 13.50 -6.52
CA GLN A 120 16.14 14.16 -7.84
C GLN A 120 15.93 13.21 -9.02
N SER A 121 16.44 11.98 -8.96
CA SER A 121 16.28 10.96 -10.02
C SER A 121 15.05 10.08 -9.84
N ILE A 122 14.40 10.11 -8.68
CA ILE A 122 13.33 9.17 -8.32
C ILE A 122 12.08 9.37 -9.19
N PRO A 123 11.55 10.59 -9.44
CA PRO A 123 10.35 10.76 -10.24
C PRO A 123 10.48 10.22 -11.68
N THR A 124 11.63 10.42 -12.31
CA THR A 124 11.87 9.96 -13.69
C THR A 124 11.98 8.44 -13.76
N GLN A 125 12.72 7.83 -12.83
CA GLN A 125 12.80 6.38 -12.68
C GLN A 125 11.43 5.78 -12.37
N ALA A 126 10.66 6.39 -11.47
CA ALA A 126 9.33 5.94 -11.11
C ALA A 126 8.36 5.93 -12.30
N ALA A 127 8.39 6.97 -13.13
CA ALA A 127 7.58 7.03 -14.35
C ALA A 127 7.96 5.92 -15.35
N ALA A 128 9.26 5.65 -15.54
CA ALA A 128 9.73 4.58 -16.41
C ALA A 128 9.30 3.19 -15.91
N VAL A 129 9.44 2.94 -14.61
CA VAL A 129 9.00 1.69 -13.97
C VAL A 129 7.47 1.54 -14.09
N CYS A 130 6.71 2.61 -13.84
CA CYS A 130 5.26 2.59 -14.02
C CYS A 130 4.87 2.19 -15.46
N ALA A 131 5.55 2.73 -16.46
CA ALA A 131 5.28 2.40 -17.86
C ALA A 131 5.60 0.93 -18.19
N ALA A 132 6.70 0.37 -17.65
CA ALA A 132 7.05 -1.04 -17.83
C ALA A 132 6.03 -1.98 -17.15
N LEU A 133 5.65 -1.69 -15.90
CA LEU A 133 4.66 -2.47 -15.17
C LEU A 133 3.27 -2.38 -15.82
N THR A 134 2.89 -1.21 -16.33
CA THR A 134 1.63 -1.01 -17.07
C THR A 134 1.59 -1.89 -18.32
N ALA A 135 2.70 -1.97 -19.08
CA ALA A 135 2.79 -2.85 -20.24
C ALA A 135 2.60 -4.33 -19.88
N LEU A 136 3.24 -4.79 -18.79
CA LEU A 136 3.09 -6.15 -18.29
C LEU A 136 1.65 -6.46 -17.86
N LEU A 137 1.02 -5.55 -17.11
CA LEU A 137 -0.34 -5.75 -16.61
C LEU A 137 -1.37 -5.75 -17.74
N THR A 138 -1.15 -4.92 -18.77
CA THR A 138 -2.02 -4.88 -19.95
C THR A 138 -1.99 -6.22 -20.68
N THR A 139 -0.79 -6.76 -20.95
CA THR A 139 -0.66 -8.07 -21.63
C THR A 139 -1.18 -9.23 -20.78
N LEU A 140 -0.97 -9.17 -19.47
CA LEU A 140 -1.53 -10.16 -18.53
C LEU A 140 -3.06 -10.10 -18.49
N GLY A 141 -3.63 -8.89 -18.45
CA GLY A 141 -5.06 -8.65 -18.43
C GLY A 141 -5.78 -9.10 -19.71
N ASP A 142 -5.17 -8.89 -20.87
CA ASP A 142 -5.73 -9.34 -22.15
C ASP A 142 -5.70 -10.86 -22.29
N ARG A 143 -4.62 -11.53 -21.86
CA ARG A 143 -4.55 -12.99 -21.85
C ARG A 143 -5.60 -13.62 -20.93
N ARG A 144 -5.89 -12.99 -19.78
CA ARG A 144 -6.89 -13.47 -18.82
C ARG A 144 -8.31 -13.53 -19.40
N LYS A 145 -8.63 -12.67 -20.38
CA LYS A 145 -9.94 -12.67 -21.08
C LYS A 145 -10.09 -13.89 -22.02
N GLY A 146 -8.99 -14.52 -22.43
CA GLY A 146 -8.93 -15.60 -23.44
C GLY A 146 -9.27 -17.03 -22.97
N GLY A 147 -9.86 -17.22 -21.78
CA GLY A 147 -10.50 -18.48 -21.38
C GLY A 147 -9.59 -19.59 -20.85
N GLU A 148 -8.62 -20.08 -21.63
CA GLU A 148 -7.94 -21.37 -21.32
C GLU A 148 -6.83 -21.29 -20.25
N ALA A 149 -6.27 -20.11 -20.00
CA ALA A 149 -5.19 -19.88 -19.02
C ALA A 149 -5.59 -18.96 -17.85
N ARG A 150 -6.90 -18.77 -17.62
CA ARG A 150 -7.43 -17.74 -16.72
C ARG A 150 -7.01 -17.93 -15.25
N GLU A 151 -7.02 -19.15 -14.75
CA GLU A 151 -6.67 -19.43 -13.35
C GLU A 151 -5.19 -19.15 -13.08
N ARG A 152 -4.31 -19.69 -13.93
CA ARG A 152 -2.84 -19.50 -13.87
C ARG A 152 -2.43 -18.03 -13.99
N THR A 153 -3.02 -17.29 -14.92
CA THR A 153 -2.78 -15.84 -15.07
C THR A 153 -3.36 -15.03 -13.91
N THR A 154 -4.45 -15.49 -13.29
CA THR A 154 -4.99 -14.87 -12.07
C THR A 154 -4.05 -15.10 -10.88
N SER A 155 -3.47 -16.29 -10.74
CA SER A 155 -2.47 -16.58 -9.70
C SER A 155 -1.24 -15.68 -9.83
N LEU A 156 -0.67 -15.58 -11.05
CA LEU A 156 0.43 -14.67 -11.33
C LEU A 156 0.07 -13.21 -11.03
N LEU A 157 -1.12 -12.76 -11.45
CA LEU A 157 -1.59 -11.40 -11.16
C LEU A 157 -1.66 -11.15 -9.64
N LEU A 158 -2.22 -12.09 -8.87
CA LEU A 158 -2.31 -11.97 -7.41
C LEU A 158 -0.95 -11.99 -6.73
N ALA A 159 0.06 -12.67 -7.31
CA ALA A 159 1.42 -12.67 -6.80
C ALA A 159 2.13 -11.32 -7.03
N VAL A 160 1.90 -10.68 -8.18
CA VAL A 160 2.56 -9.41 -8.55
C VAL A 160 1.79 -8.17 -8.10
N ALA A 161 0.49 -8.28 -7.85
CA ALA A 161 -0.36 -7.16 -7.48
C ALA A 161 0.07 -6.45 -6.17
N PRO A 162 0.44 -7.15 -5.07
CA PRO A 162 0.88 -6.48 -3.85
C PRO A 162 2.10 -5.56 -4.04
N PRO A 163 3.25 -6.00 -4.57
CA PRO A 163 4.39 -5.10 -4.76
C PRO A 163 4.10 -3.98 -5.77
N THR A 164 3.33 -4.25 -6.82
CA THR A 164 2.90 -3.20 -7.77
C THR A 164 2.00 -2.16 -7.11
N CYS A 165 1.05 -2.58 -6.27
CA CYS A 165 0.17 -1.67 -5.53
C CYS A 165 0.97 -0.80 -4.57
N VAL A 166 1.85 -1.39 -3.76
CA VAL A 166 2.73 -0.64 -2.84
C VAL A 166 3.55 0.41 -3.60
N PHE A 167 4.11 0.04 -4.75
CA PHE A 167 4.88 0.95 -5.58
C PHE A 167 4.04 2.09 -6.16
N ALA A 168 2.87 1.80 -6.73
CA ALA A 168 1.96 2.81 -7.25
C ALA A 168 1.54 3.79 -6.15
N VAL A 169 1.20 3.27 -4.96
CA VAL A 169 0.80 4.08 -3.79
C VAL A 169 1.92 4.99 -3.30
N THR A 170 3.15 4.50 -3.33
CA THR A 170 4.35 5.28 -2.96
C THR A 170 4.55 6.50 -3.86
N HIS A 171 4.19 6.38 -5.15
CA HIS A 171 4.51 7.40 -6.16
C HIS A 171 3.33 8.22 -6.66
N PHE A 172 2.08 7.91 -6.29
CA PHE A 172 0.92 8.72 -6.72
C PHE A 172 0.62 9.92 -5.81
N GLN A 173 1.02 9.88 -4.53
CA GLN A 173 0.73 10.95 -3.58
C GLN A 173 1.66 12.15 -3.81
N ASP A 174 1.18 13.36 -3.50
CA ASP A 174 2.00 14.58 -3.59
C ASP A 174 3.04 14.61 -2.46
N GLN A 175 4.27 14.26 -2.82
CA GLN A 175 5.39 14.09 -1.89
C GLN A 175 6.68 14.64 -2.49
N VAL A 176 7.67 14.93 -1.65
CA VAL A 176 8.97 15.52 -2.05
C VAL A 176 9.74 14.67 -3.07
N TRP A 177 9.44 13.38 -3.17
CA TRP A 177 10.05 12.44 -4.12
C TRP A 177 9.24 12.20 -5.39
N THR A 178 8.18 12.97 -5.63
CA THR A 178 7.27 12.79 -6.77
C THR A 178 7.19 14.04 -7.63
N SER A 179 6.82 13.86 -8.90
CA SER A 179 6.48 14.93 -9.83
C SER A 179 5.06 14.73 -10.37
N SER A 180 4.47 15.75 -11.00
CA SER A 180 3.15 15.62 -11.64
C SER A 180 3.11 14.47 -12.66
N ALA A 181 4.19 14.30 -13.43
CA ALA A 181 4.32 13.22 -14.41
C ALA A 181 4.45 11.84 -13.75
N SER A 182 5.26 11.71 -12.68
CA SER A 182 5.40 10.42 -11.99
C SER A 182 4.10 10.02 -11.29
N ARG A 183 3.38 11.00 -10.71
CA ARG A 183 2.08 10.77 -10.08
C ARG A 183 1.02 10.30 -11.08
N ALA A 184 0.93 10.96 -12.24
CA ALA A 184 0.01 10.54 -13.30
C ALA A 184 0.34 9.12 -13.79
N ALA A 185 1.63 8.78 -13.94
CA ALA A 185 2.04 7.43 -14.33
C ALA A 185 1.69 6.38 -13.26
N ALA A 186 1.87 6.70 -11.97
CA ALA A 186 1.52 5.81 -10.86
C ALA A 186 -0.01 5.62 -10.71
N GLN A 187 -0.80 6.66 -10.95
CA GLN A 187 -2.27 6.56 -11.01
C GLN A 187 -2.70 5.65 -12.17
N GLY A 188 -2.17 5.87 -13.37
CA GLY A 188 -2.45 5.02 -14.53
C GLY A 188 -2.02 3.55 -14.33
N LEU A 189 -0.92 3.32 -13.60
CA LEU A 189 -0.51 1.97 -13.21
C LEU A 189 -1.55 1.31 -12.30
N LEU A 190 -2.05 2.02 -11.29
CA LEU A 190 -3.07 1.50 -10.38
C LEU A 190 -4.38 1.22 -11.13
N GLU A 191 -4.82 2.10 -12.02
CA GLU A 191 -6.00 1.89 -12.88
C GLU A 191 -5.83 0.66 -13.78
N THR A 192 -4.64 0.48 -14.35
CA THR A 192 -4.32 -0.70 -15.17
C THR A 192 -4.37 -1.96 -14.32
N LEU A 193 -3.83 -1.94 -13.09
CA LEU A 193 -3.92 -3.05 -12.14
C LEU A 193 -5.37 -3.41 -11.82
N LEU A 194 -6.20 -2.40 -11.53
CA LEU A 194 -7.65 -2.59 -11.30
C LEU A 194 -8.32 -3.27 -12.49
N SER A 195 -8.06 -2.76 -13.70
CA SER A 195 -8.64 -3.30 -14.93
C SER A 195 -8.19 -4.74 -15.24
N ALA A 196 -6.91 -5.07 -15.01
CA ALA A 196 -6.35 -6.40 -15.26
C ALA A 196 -6.95 -7.46 -14.33
N GLY A 197 -7.17 -7.13 -13.06
CA GLY A 197 -7.82 -8.03 -12.11
C GLY A 197 -9.33 -8.00 -12.10
N GLY A 198 -9.96 -7.02 -12.76
CA GLY A 198 -11.39 -6.82 -12.72
C GLY A 198 -11.88 -6.29 -11.36
N TRP A 199 -11.02 -5.52 -10.68
CA TRP A 199 -11.41 -4.81 -9.46
C TRP A 199 -12.08 -3.48 -9.81
N ARG A 200 -13.02 -3.05 -8.97
CA ARG A 200 -13.87 -1.87 -9.23
C ARG A 200 -13.18 -0.58 -8.80
N ASP A 201 -12.55 -0.66 -7.64
CA ASP A 201 -11.87 0.43 -6.97
C ASP A 201 -10.76 -0.15 -6.07
N SER A 202 -10.02 0.74 -5.41
CA SER A 202 -8.94 0.36 -4.50
C SER A 202 -9.43 -0.41 -3.27
N ALA A 203 -10.66 -0.21 -2.81
CA ALA A 203 -11.22 -0.98 -1.71
C ALA A 203 -11.43 -2.44 -2.13
N HIS A 204 -12.07 -2.66 -3.28
CA HIS A 204 -12.29 -3.99 -3.87
C HIS A 204 -10.98 -4.69 -4.20
N LEU A 205 -9.93 -3.97 -4.64
CA LEU A 205 -8.59 -4.53 -4.82
C LEU A 205 -8.02 -5.13 -3.52
N LEU A 206 -8.13 -4.40 -2.41
CA LEU A 206 -7.53 -4.78 -1.14
C LEU A 206 -8.33 -5.87 -0.43
N THR A 207 -9.67 -5.77 -0.40
CA THR A 207 -10.53 -6.72 0.32
C THR A 207 -10.92 -7.92 -0.52
N GLY A 208 -11.01 -7.75 -1.84
CA GLY A 208 -11.68 -8.73 -2.70
C GLY A 208 -13.19 -8.77 -2.44
N ASP A 209 -13.81 -9.83 -2.95
CA ASP A 209 -15.23 -10.15 -2.80
C ASP A 209 -15.39 -11.55 -2.21
N THR A 210 -16.48 -11.79 -1.50
CA THR A 210 -16.79 -13.10 -0.90
C THR A 210 -17.04 -14.18 -1.95
N GLU A 211 -17.37 -13.79 -3.19
CA GLU A 211 -17.82 -14.69 -4.26
C GLU A 211 -16.76 -15.02 -5.32
N GLY A 212 -15.50 -14.56 -5.18
CA GLY A 212 -14.42 -15.08 -6.03
C GLY A 212 -13.19 -14.22 -6.31
N SER A 213 -13.19 -12.92 -6.00
CA SER A 213 -11.97 -12.10 -6.11
C SER A 213 -11.20 -12.12 -4.79
N ARG A 214 -9.99 -12.70 -4.76
CA ARG A 214 -9.13 -12.59 -3.58
C ARG A 214 -8.59 -11.17 -3.46
N GLY A 215 -8.73 -10.58 -2.27
CA GLY A 215 -8.10 -9.32 -1.92
C GLY A 215 -6.59 -9.44 -1.73
N ILE A 216 -5.85 -8.37 -2.03
CA ILE A 216 -4.39 -8.36 -1.93
C ILE A 216 -3.86 -7.78 -0.61
N LEU A 217 -4.73 -7.36 0.31
CA LEU A 217 -4.34 -6.68 1.55
C LEU A 217 -3.33 -7.48 2.37
N GLY A 218 -3.51 -8.81 2.47
CA GLY A 218 -2.57 -9.69 3.17
C GLY A 218 -1.15 -9.56 2.62
N GLY A 219 -0.99 -9.66 1.29
CA GLY A 219 0.31 -9.52 0.63
C GLY A 219 0.89 -8.10 0.72
N VAL A 220 0.04 -7.06 0.71
CA VAL A 220 0.48 -5.68 0.94
C VAL A 220 1.05 -5.55 2.35
N LEU A 221 0.36 -6.09 3.35
CA LEU A 221 0.83 -6.06 4.74
C LEU A 221 2.11 -6.91 4.92
N ASP A 222 2.29 -8.01 4.17
CA ASP A 222 3.51 -8.81 4.22
C ASP A 222 4.75 -8.02 3.79
N ILE A 223 4.58 -7.10 2.82
CA ILE A 223 5.64 -6.20 2.36
C ILE A 223 5.91 -5.08 3.37
N LEU A 224 4.85 -4.51 3.95
CA LEU A 224 4.96 -3.33 4.83
C LEU A 224 5.40 -3.68 6.25
N GLN A 225 4.94 -4.80 6.82
CA GLN A 225 5.13 -5.11 8.24
C GLN A 225 6.59 -5.17 8.71
N PRO A 226 7.55 -5.73 7.97
CA PRO A 226 8.96 -5.73 8.38
C PRO A 226 9.52 -4.31 8.58
N GLN A 227 8.93 -3.32 7.91
CA GLN A 227 9.30 -1.90 7.98
C GLN A 227 8.43 -1.10 8.96
N LEU A 228 7.42 -1.71 9.58
CA LEU A 228 6.49 -1.08 10.53
C LEU A 228 6.79 -1.48 11.98
N THR A 229 8.07 -1.65 12.31
CA THR A 229 8.50 -1.86 13.69
C THR A 229 8.86 -0.53 14.32
N LYS A 230 8.91 -0.46 15.66
CA LYS A 230 9.25 0.76 16.43
C LYS A 230 10.55 1.43 15.94
N ASP A 231 11.51 0.64 15.48
CA ASP A 231 12.88 1.08 15.17
C ASP A 231 13.15 1.27 13.66
N SER A 232 12.20 0.94 12.78
CA SER A 232 12.43 0.93 11.32
C SER A 232 11.50 1.83 10.52
N TRP A 233 10.29 2.11 11.01
CA TRP A 233 9.28 2.83 10.24
C TRP A 233 9.64 4.27 9.89
N GLN A 234 10.55 4.88 10.65
CA GLN A 234 11.04 6.24 10.41
C GLN A 234 12.06 6.30 9.26
N ARG A 235 12.69 5.18 8.92
CA ARG A 235 13.74 5.11 7.89
C ARG A 235 13.22 5.35 6.49
N CYS A 236 11.93 5.11 6.25
CA CYS A 236 11.30 5.33 4.96
C CYS A 236 9.95 6.04 5.13
N GLU A 237 9.89 7.32 4.75
CA GLU A 237 8.72 8.15 4.93
C GLU A 237 7.48 7.64 4.17
N ALA A 238 7.66 6.92 3.06
CA ALA A 238 6.55 6.36 2.30
C ALA A 238 5.81 5.25 3.03
N VAL A 239 6.47 4.45 3.87
CA VAL A 239 5.87 3.24 4.46
C VAL A 239 4.63 3.57 5.28
N LYS A 240 4.67 4.63 6.10
CA LYS A 240 3.51 5.08 6.88
C LYS A 240 2.36 5.57 6.01
N LEU A 241 2.66 6.20 4.87
CA LEU A 241 1.67 6.73 3.94
C LEU A 241 0.99 5.61 3.15
N VAL A 242 1.75 4.62 2.71
CA VAL A 242 1.22 3.43 2.03
C VAL A 242 0.37 2.61 3.00
N PHE A 243 0.85 2.43 4.25
CA PHE A 243 0.08 1.77 5.30
C PHE A 243 -1.26 2.48 5.54
N ALA A 244 -1.22 3.80 5.79
CA ALA A 244 -2.42 4.57 6.09
C ALA A 244 -3.39 4.56 4.92
N TRP A 245 -2.91 4.74 3.68
CA TRP A 245 -3.74 4.62 2.49
C TRP A 245 -4.43 3.26 2.43
N SER A 246 -3.67 2.17 2.60
CA SER A 246 -4.19 0.79 2.52
C SER A 246 -5.26 0.53 3.57
N LEU A 247 -5.02 0.94 4.82
CA LEU A 247 -5.98 0.79 5.91
C LEU A 247 -7.27 1.58 5.65
N LEU A 248 -7.15 2.83 5.22
CA LEU A 248 -8.31 3.72 5.01
C LEU A 248 -9.20 3.30 3.85
N GLN A 249 -8.72 2.45 2.94
CA GLN A 249 -9.55 1.85 1.88
C GLN A 249 -10.41 0.67 2.38
N VAL A 250 -10.05 0.06 3.49
CA VAL A 250 -10.60 -1.24 3.91
C VAL A 250 -11.70 -1.03 4.94
N THR A 251 -12.92 -1.42 4.61
CA THR A 251 -14.09 -1.32 5.50
C THR A 251 -14.59 -2.71 5.91
N ARG A 252 -15.72 -2.78 6.63
CA ARG A 252 -16.34 -4.05 7.03
C ARG A 252 -16.77 -4.86 5.80
N PRO A 253 -16.60 -6.20 5.76
CA PRO A 253 -16.01 -7.06 6.78
C PRO A 253 -14.48 -7.29 6.63
N GLY A 254 -13.85 -6.69 5.61
CA GLY A 254 -12.45 -6.98 5.24
C GLY A 254 -11.39 -6.51 6.25
N LEU A 255 -11.72 -5.60 7.16
CA LEU A 255 -10.78 -5.06 8.14
C LEU A 255 -10.48 -6.04 9.30
N SER A 256 -11.51 -6.75 9.76
CA SER A 256 -11.51 -7.61 10.94
C SER A 256 -10.39 -8.67 10.96
N PRO A 257 -10.16 -9.45 9.89
CA PRO A 257 -9.10 -10.48 9.86
C PRO A 257 -7.68 -9.92 10.02
N HIS A 258 -7.49 -8.64 9.74
CA HIS A 258 -6.17 -7.99 9.71
C HIS A 258 -5.91 -7.07 10.91
N LEU A 259 -6.84 -7.00 11.88
CA LEU A 259 -6.73 -6.10 13.04
C LEU A 259 -5.44 -6.28 13.84
N SER A 260 -4.98 -7.51 14.04
CA SER A 260 -3.71 -7.79 14.75
C SER A 260 -2.48 -7.19 14.06
N ARG A 261 -2.58 -6.96 12.75
CA ARG A 261 -1.52 -6.41 11.90
C ARG A 261 -1.65 -4.90 11.69
N LEU A 262 -2.87 -4.37 11.77
CA LEU A 262 -3.21 -2.97 11.51
C LEU A 262 -3.22 -2.10 12.77
N LEU A 263 -3.63 -2.66 13.92
CA LEU A 263 -3.74 -1.90 15.16
C LEU A 263 -2.38 -1.43 15.70
N PRO A 264 -1.32 -2.28 15.78
CA PRO A 264 -0.05 -1.86 16.37
C PRO A 264 0.64 -0.68 15.63
N PRO A 265 0.76 -0.68 14.28
CA PRO A 265 1.33 0.48 13.58
C PRO A 265 0.49 1.76 13.74
N SER A 266 -0.85 1.64 13.80
CA SER A 266 -1.73 2.79 14.00
C SER A 266 -1.50 3.46 15.37
N LEU A 267 -1.31 2.65 16.42
CA LEU A 267 -0.95 3.12 17.77
C LEU A 267 0.47 3.70 17.82
N LEU A 268 1.41 3.08 17.11
CA LEU A 268 2.78 3.58 16.99
C LEU A 268 2.81 4.99 16.39
N PHE A 269 1.99 5.24 15.36
CA PHE A 269 1.90 6.53 14.72
C PHE A 269 1.21 7.58 15.60
N SER A 270 0.13 7.22 16.31
CA SER A 270 -0.58 8.17 17.19
C SER A 270 0.33 8.72 18.28
N ASP A 271 1.24 7.90 18.78
CA ASP A 271 2.15 8.24 19.87
C ASP A 271 3.33 9.13 19.45
N HIS A 272 3.46 9.40 18.15
CA HIS A 272 4.60 10.13 17.64
C HIS A 272 4.61 11.62 18.06
N HIS A 273 5.82 12.18 18.18
CA HIS A 273 6.04 13.58 18.55
C HIS A 273 5.70 14.54 17.40
N ARG A 274 6.04 14.19 16.14
CA ARG A 274 5.62 14.96 14.95
C ARG A 274 4.10 14.89 14.80
N LEU A 275 3.47 16.06 14.70
CA LEU A 275 2.01 16.21 14.64
C LEU A 275 1.39 15.50 13.43
N GLU A 276 2.03 15.58 12.27
CA GLU A 276 1.55 14.93 11.03
C GLU A 276 1.39 13.41 11.21
N ASN A 277 2.39 12.76 11.81
CA ASN A 277 2.37 11.32 12.08
C ASN A 277 1.33 10.98 13.15
N CYS A 278 1.25 11.79 14.22
CA CYS A 278 0.23 11.62 15.26
C CYS A 278 -1.19 11.70 14.67
N MET A 279 -1.47 12.73 13.89
CA MET A 279 -2.76 12.92 13.24
C MET A 279 -3.08 11.79 12.27
N LEU A 280 -2.08 11.30 11.52
CA LEU A 280 -2.23 10.14 10.64
C LEU A 280 -2.62 8.89 11.45
N GLY A 281 -1.91 8.63 12.55
CA GLY A 281 -2.23 7.54 13.48
C GLY A 281 -3.63 7.63 14.05
N VAL A 282 -4.04 8.79 14.57
CA VAL A 282 -5.40 9.00 15.11
C VAL A 282 -6.46 8.77 14.04
N ARG A 283 -6.24 9.20 12.78
CA ARG A 283 -7.16 8.90 11.66
C ARG A 283 -7.26 7.40 11.38
N CYS A 284 -6.15 6.69 11.39
CA CYS A 284 -6.12 5.23 11.26
C CYS A 284 -6.89 4.55 12.39
N LEU A 285 -6.68 4.96 13.64
CA LEU A 285 -7.40 4.43 14.81
C LEU A 285 -8.91 4.71 14.70
N HIS A 286 -9.29 5.92 14.29
CA HIS A 286 -10.69 6.28 14.12
C HIS A 286 -11.37 5.43 13.05
N HIS A 287 -10.70 5.21 11.92
CA HIS A 287 -11.18 4.32 10.87
C HIS A 287 -11.38 2.89 11.37
N ILE A 288 -10.45 2.36 12.18
CA ILE A 288 -10.58 1.04 12.82
C ILE A 288 -11.82 1.01 13.72
N VAL A 289 -12.03 2.01 14.57
CA VAL A 289 -13.22 2.12 15.45
C VAL A 289 -14.51 2.10 14.62
N LEU A 290 -14.57 2.90 13.55
CA LEU A 290 -15.75 3.01 12.68
C LEU A 290 -15.98 1.78 11.79
N ASN A 291 -14.98 0.94 11.55
CA ASN A 291 -15.06 -0.20 10.62
C ASN A 291 -14.80 -1.56 11.28
N THR A 292 -14.88 -1.64 12.60
CA THR A 292 -14.78 -2.91 13.33
C THR A 292 -16.07 -3.17 14.11
N PRO A 293 -16.60 -4.41 14.10
CA PRO A 293 -17.71 -4.78 14.99
C PRO A 293 -17.32 -4.54 16.47
N PRO A 294 -18.22 -3.95 17.29
CA PRO A 294 -17.94 -3.72 18.72
C PRO A 294 -17.43 -4.97 19.43
N ALA A 295 -18.01 -6.13 19.17
CA ALA A 295 -17.59 -7.41 19.78
C ALA A 295 -16.10 -7.71 19.55
N GLU A 296 -15.56 -7.42 18.37
CA GLU A 296 -14.14 -7.65 18.05
C GLU A 296 -13.20 -6.60 18.63
N LEU A 297 -13.70 -5.38 18.88
CA LEU A 297 -12.95 -4.38 19.64
C LEU A 297 -12.88 -4.75 21.13
N HIS A 298 -13.90 -5.43 21.67
CA HIS A 298 -13.83 -5.94 23.05
C HIS A 298 -12.89 -7.14 23.18
N GLN A 299 -12.75 -7.95 22.14
CA GLN A 299 -11.80 -9.07 22.16
C GLN A 299 -10.38 -8.58 22.42
N PHE A 300 -9.68 -9.29 23.30
CA PHE A 300 -8.31 -8.97 23.73
C PHE A 300 -8.16 -7.54 24.28
N ASN A 301 -9.23 -6.94 24.81
CA ASN A 301 -9.24 -5.59 25.39
C ASN A 301 -8.76 -4.49 24.43
N ARG A 302 -8.95 -4.65 23.11
CA ARG A 302 -8.48 -3.66 22.13
C ARG A 302 -9.14 -2.29 22.30
N ALA A 303 -10.42 -2.26 22.65
CA ALA A 303 -11.15 -1.03 22.93
C ALA A 303 -10.56 -0.26 24.12
N GLU A 304 -10.10 -0.97 25.16
CA GLU A 304 -9.44 -0.36 26.32
C GLU A 304 -8.08 0.22 25.94
N VAL A 305 -7.27 -0.52 25.18
CA VAL A 305 -5.97 -0.05 24.68
C VAL A 305 -6.15 1.20 23.81
N LEU A 306 -7.17 1.21 22.94
CA LEU A 306 -7.53 2.36 22.13
C LEU A 306 -7.93 3.56 23.01
N TYR A 307 -8.73 3.33 24.06
CA TYR A 307 -9.15 4.37 24.98
C TYR A 307 -7.95 5.00 25.69
N GLU A 308 -7.08 4.20 26.30
CA GLU A 308 -5.90 4.70 26.99
C GLU A 308 -4.97 5.49 26.04
N ALA A 309 -4.76 4.97 24.83
CA ALA A 309 -3.94 5.61 23.81
C ALA A 309 -4.54 6.93 23.31
N LEU A 310 -5.86 7.04 23.18
CA LEU A 310 -6.51 8.28 22.75
C LEU A 310 -6.65 9.28 23.90
N PHE A 311 -7.01 8.81 25.11
CA PHE A 311 -7.25 9.64 26.28
C PHE A 311 -6.01 10.46 26.67
N LYS A 312 -4.81 9.85 26.62
CA LYS A 312 -3.56 10.58 26.90
C LYS A 312 -3.31 11.78 25.97
N HIS A 313 -3.86 11.77 24.76
CA HIS A 313 -3.72 12.91 23.84
C HIS A 313 -4.56 14.11 24.24
N LEU A 314 -5.55 13.97 25.13
CA LEU A 314 -6.31 15.11 25.64
C LEU A 314 -5.47 16.07 26.49
N TYR A 315 -4.30 15.64 26.97
CA TYR A 315 -3.33 16.48 27.67
C TYR A 315 -2.39 17.28 26.74
N ARG A 316 -2.52 17.11 25.42
CA ARG A 316 -1.75 17.87 24.43
C ARG A 316 -2.26 19.31 24.31
N THR A 317 -1.53 20.16 23.57
CA THR A 317 -1.94 21.56 23.36
C THR A 317 -2.25 21.89 21.90
N GLU A 318 -2.13 20.91 21.00
CA GLU A 318 -2.36 21.08 19.58
C GLU A 318 -3.82 20.82 19.22
N ALA A 319 -4.53 21.90 18.91
CA ALA A 319 -5.97 21.88 18.61
C ALA A 319 -6.37 20.90 17.49
N ALA A 320 -5.55 20.78 16.44
CA ALA A 320 -5.81 19.86 15.33
C ALA A 320 -5.76 18.38 15.75
N VAL A 321 -4.87 18.02 16.68
CA VAL A 321 -4.79 16.65 17.22
C VAL A 321 -6.00 16.39 18.11
N ILE A 322 -6.30 17.32 19.02
CA ILE A 322 -7.41 17.17 19.97
C ILE A 322 -8.75 17.03 19.26
N GLN A 323 -8.97 17.78 18.17
CA GLN A 323 -10.20 17.65 17.38
C GLN A 323 -10.39 16.22 16.82
N LEU A 324 -9.33 15.62 16.27
CA LEU A 324 -9.37 14.25 15.75
C LEU A 324 -9.56 13.22 16.89
N VAL A 325 -8.85 13.42 17.99
CA VAL A 325 -8.91 12.53 19.16
C VAL A 325 -10.30 12.54 19.78
N LEU A 326 -10.92 13.71 19.97
CA LEU A 326 -12.27 13.82 20.51
C LEU A 326 -13.29 13.13 19.61
N SER A 327 -13.19 13.31 18.29
CA SER A 327 -14.07 12.63 17.33
C SER A 327 -13.96 11.11 17.46
N CYS A 328 -12.73 10.59 17.53
CA CYS A 328 -12.46 9.17 17.68
C CYS A 328 -12.93 8.61 19.04
N LEU A 329 -12.64 9.32 20.14
CA LEU A 329 -13.06 8.95 21.49
C LEU A 329 -14.58 8.87 21.60
N LEU A 330 -15.30 9.83 21.03
CA LEU A 330 -16.75 9.83 21.07
C LEU A 330 -17.36 8.60 20.37
N ASP A 331 -16.78 8.13 19.27
CA ASP A 331 -17.23 6.89 18.61
C ASP A 331 -16.81 5.64 19.39
N LEU A 332 -15.62 5.66 20.00
CA LEU A 332 -15.12 4.55 20.82
C LEU A 332 -15.89 4.39 22.13
N LEU A 333 -16.31 5.48 22.76
CA LEU A 333 -17.04 5.45 24.02
C LEU A 333 -18.39 4.73 23.87
N VAL A 334 -19.06 4.87 22.73
CA VAL A 334 -20.29 4.10 22.41
C VAL A 334 -20.02 2.60 22.32
N VAL A 335 -18.79 2.19 21.98
CA VAL A 335 -18.37 0.79 22.01
C VAL A 335 -18.15 0.33 23.46
N LEU A 336 -17.44 1.13 24.26
CA LEU A 336 -17.01 0.76 25.62
C LEU A 336 -18.14 0.78 26.66
N GLU A 337 -19.07 1.72 26.51
CA GLU A 337 -20.04 2.03 27.55
C GLU A 337 -21.46 1.71 27.06
N LYS A 338 -22.25 1.09 27.93
CA LYS A 338 -23.67 0.87 27.63
C LYS A 338 -24.42 2.19 27.79
N PRO A 339 -25.39 2.49 26.89
CA PRO A 339 -26.23 3.66 27.06
C PRO A 339 -26.93 3.59 28.43
N PRO A 340 -27.13 4.73 29.12
CA PRO A 340 -27.85 4.76 30.38
C PRO A 340 -29.22 4.12 30.19
N SER A 341 -29.43 2.94 30.78
CA SER A 341 -30.75 2.31 30.77
C SER A 341 -31.70 3.18 31.60
N SER A 342 -32.84 3.54 31.04
CA SER A 342 -33.84 4.46 31.60
C SER A 342 -34.54 3.96 32.88
N SER A 343 -34.03 2.90 33.52
CA SER A 343 -34.76 2.13 34.54
C SER A 343 -34.01 1.87 35.85
N THR A 344 -32.98 2.65 36.21
CA THR A 344 -32.41 2.56 37.57
C THR A 344 -32.34 3.92 38.26
N SER A 345 -33.18 4.07 39.28
CA SER A 345 -33.25 5.18 40.23
C SER A 345 -32.03 5.28 41.17
N SER A 346 -30.87 4.78 40.74
CA SER A 346 -29.60 4.81 41.47
C SER A 346 -28.64 5.78 40.80
N ARG A 347 -27.92 6.58 41.59
CA ARG A 347 -26.84 7.45 41.09
C ARG A 347 -25.93 6.65 40.14
N ARG A 348 -25.82 7.11 38.89
CA ARG A 348 -24.96 6.50 37.88
C ARG A 348 -23.53 6.44 38.44
N LYS A 349 -22.87 5.28 38.34
CA LYS A 349 -21.45 5.17 38.69
C LYS A 349 -20.63 5.98 37.66
N PRO A 350 -19.58 6.71 38.10
CA PRO A 350 -18.65 7.34 37.18
C PRO A 350 -18.14 6.34 36.14
N CYS A 351 -18.11 6.75 34.89
CA CYS A 351 -17.67 5.94 33.75
C CYS A 351 -16.74 6.75 32.84
N ARG A 352 -16.18 6.12 31.80
CA ARG A 352 -15.20 6.75 30.91
C ARG A 352 -15.72 8.00 30.20
N HIS A 353 -17.03 8.04 29.97
CA HIS A 353 -17.69 9.27 29.52
C HIS A 353 -17.42 10.42 30.49
N ASP A 354 -17.71 10.23 31.77
CA ASP A 354 -17.55 11.27 32.80
C ASP A 354 -16.10 11.76 32.88
N ASP A 355 -15.12 10.86 32.72
CA ASP A 355 -13.69 11.21 32.71
C ASP A 355 -13.32 12.12 31.54
N VAL A 356 -13.76 11.77 30.32
CA VAL A 356 -13.51 12.59 29.11
C VAL A 356 -14.20 13.95 29.23
N LEU A 357 -15.47 13.97 29.64
CA LEU A 357 -16.23 15.22 29.79
C LEU A 357 -15.60 16.13 30.85
N ARG A 358 -15.25 15.56 32.01
CA ARG A 358 -14.58 16.29 33.08
C ARG A 358 -13.29 16.92 32.58
N LEU A 359 -12.45 16.17 31.87
CA LEU A 359 -11.19 16.67 31.37
C LEU A 359 -11.39 17.78 30.32
N MET A 360 -12.35 17.61 29.40
CA MET A 360 -12.71 18.64 28.42
C MET A 360 -13.14 19.95 29.08
N LEU A 361 -14.01 19.89 30.10
CA LEU A 361 -14.50 21.07 30.80
C LEU A 361 -13.38 21.78 31.57
N ILE A 362 -12.53 21.02 32.28
CA ILE A 362 -11.36 21.56 32.98
C ILE A 362 -10.41 22.25 32.01
N HIS A 363 -10.08 21.62 30.89
CA HIS A 363 -9.19 22.20 29.89
C HIS A 363 -9.84 23.41 29.22
N MET A 364 -11.13 23.39 28.91
CA MET A 364 -11.83 24.54 28.32
C MET A 364 -11.84 25.77 29.26
N GLU A 365 -12.01 25.55 30.56
CA GLU A 365 -11.99 26.61 31.58
C GLU A 365 -10.59 27.24 31.72
N ALA A 366 -9.55 26.41 31.81
CA ALA A 366 -8.18 26.85 32.10
C ALA A 366 -7.37 27.30 30.86
N GLU A 367 -7.74 26.85 29.66
CA GLU A 367 -6.95 27.07 28.43
C GLU A 367 -7.00 28.53 28.00
N ASN A 368 -5.90 29.18 27.60
CA ASN A 368 -5.91 30.58 27.15
C ASN A 368 -5.95 30.72 25.61
N LYS A 369 -5.63 29.66 24.87
CA LYS A 369 -5.69 29.62 23.40
C LYS A 369 -7.14 29.48 22.94
N VAL A 370 -7.70 30.56 22.38
CA VAL A 370 -9.08 30.60 21.85
C VAL A 370 -9.36 29.47 20.85
N VAL A 371 -8.39 29.11 20.01
CA VAL A 371 -8.54 28.01 19.03
C VAL A 371 -8.83 26.69 19.72
N LEU A 372 -8.13 26.39 20.83
CA LEU A 372 -8.32 25.13 21.54
C LEU A 372 -9.63 25.13 22.36
N ARG A 373 -9.97 26.26 23.00
CA ARG A 373 -11.31 26.44 23.62
C ARG A 373 -12.44 26.17 22.60
N ARG A 374 -12.31 26.68 21.37
CA ARG A 374 -13.30 26.45 20.31
C ARG A 374 -13.41 24.97 19.93
N VAL A 375 -12.31 24.23 19.89
CA VAL A 375 -12.34 22.78 19.62
C VAL A 375 -13.10 22.04 20.71
N TYR A 376 -12.82 22.30 21.98
CA TYR A 376 -13.56 21.68 23.08
C TYR A 376 -15.05 22.05 23.05
N ALA A 377 -15.37 23.34 22.87
CA ALA A 377 -16.75 23.81 22.79
C ALA A 377 -17.52 23.21 21.61
N ALA A 378 -16.87 23.05 20.45
CA ALA A 378 -17.48 22.46 19.25
C ALA A 378 -17.74 20.95 19.39
N ALA A 379 -16.99 20.26 20.26
CA ALA A 379 -17.19 18.84 20.53
C ALA A 379 -18.35 18.57 21.52
N LEU A 380 -18.72 19.55 22.36
CA LEU A 380 -19.77 19.39 23.38
C LEU A 380 -21.14 18.98 22.82
N PRO A 381 -21.67 19.56 21.72
CA PRO A 381 -22.95 19.14 21.16
C PRO A 381 -22.96 17.66 20.77
N ALA A 382 -21.94 17.22 20.02
CA ALA A 382 -21.82 15.82 19.63
C ALA A 382 -21.65 14.87 20.82
N TYR A 383 -21.03 15.36 21.90
CA TYR A 383 -20.91 14.63 23.16
C TYR A 383 -22.29 14.43 23.80
N ILE A 384 -23.10 15.49 23.88
CA ILE A 384 -24.45 15.45 24.45
C ILE A 384 -25.35 14.53 23.63
N ASP A 385 -25.39 14.69 22.30
CA ASP A 385 -26.29 13.93 21.42
C ASP A 385 -26.07 12.41 21.46
N ARG A 386 -24.85 11.96 21.79
CA ARG A 386 -24.49 10.53 21.81
C ARG A 386 -24.69 9.87 23.18
N TRP A 387 -24.95 10.64 24.22
CA TRP A 387 -24.88 10.14 25.60
C TRP A 387 -26.02 10.58 26.52
N VAL A 388 -26.59 11.75 26.26
CA VAL A 388 -27.85 12.23 26.87
C VAL A 388 -28.99 11.74 26.01
#